data_AF-A0AB35C066-F1
#
_entry.id   AF-A0AB35C066-F1
#
_cell.length_a   1.000
_cell.length_b   1.000
_cell.length_c   1.000
_cell.angle_alpha   90.00
_cell.angle_beta   90.00
_cell.angle_gamma   90.00
#
_symmetry.space_group_name_H-M   'P 1'
#
loop_
_entity.id
_entity.type
_entity.pdbx_description
1 polymer ?
#
loop_
_entity_poly.entity_id
_entity_poly.type
_entity_poly.pdbx_seq_one_letter_code
_entity_poly.pdbx_strand_id
1 'polypeptide(L)'
;MKIFVGGNGNLSFEDFCLYYVTALNNIFNINPDASFLVCEFRGVDILTLEYLKCKTPNVSVYHMGKYSRYTPDQFKTHVSEWEFIGGYRSNWERDQAVIKDCTHFLAYDFNTDYKRKSGTQKNIEECRRLGKIFIPEI
;
A
#
# COMPACT_ATOMS: atom_id res chain seq x y z
N MET A 1 11.48 3.36 -8.66
CA MET A 1 10.44 4.25 -8.07
C MET A 1 9.89 3.58 -6.81
N LYS A 2 9.70 4.28 -5.67
CA LYS A 2 9.12 3.69 -4.45
C LYS A 2 7.69 4.17 -4.22
N ILE A 3 6.72 3.28 -4.30
CA ILE A 3 5.29 3.61 -4.31
C ILE A 3 4.65 3.10 -3.03
N PHE A 4 4.15 4.00 -2.20
CA PHE A 4 3.27 3.61 -1.10
C PHE A 4 1.86 3.33 -1.64
N VAL A 5 1.37 2.11 -1.49
CA VAL A 5 -0.02 1.74 -1.80
C VAL A 5 -0.77 1.55 -0.50
N GLY A 6 -1.87 2.28 -0.34
CA GLY A 6 -2.68 2.22 0.87
C GLY A 6 -4.10 2.71 0.63
N GLY A 7 -5.00 2.42 1.55
CA GLY A 7 -6.41 2.76 1.34
C GLY A 7 -7.28 2.42 2.53
N ASN A 8 -8.60 2.42 2.33
CA ASN A 8 -9.54 2.06 3.38
C ASN A 8 -9.63 0.53 3.57
N GLY A 9 -9.77 0.10 4.83
CA GLY A 9 -9.80 -1.32 5.19
C GLY A 9 -11.12 -2.04 4.88
N ASN A 10 -12.15 -1.32 4.45
CA ASN A 10 -13.47 -1.83 4.06
C ASN A 10 -13.74 -1.69 2.55
N LEU A 11 -12.71 -1.47 1.73
CA LEU A 11 -12.86 -1.44 0.28
C LEU A 11 -13.31 -2.81 -0.26
N SER A 12 -14.26 -2.81 -1.18
CA SER A 12 -14.67 -4.02 -1.91
C SER A 12 -13.60 -4.47 -2.90
N PHE A 13 -13.69 -5.71 -3.38
CA PHE A 13 -12.78 -6.19 -4.43
C PHE A 13 -13.06 -5.51 -5.77
N GLU A 14 -14.33 -5.22 -6.06
CA GLU A 14 -14.79 -4.50 -7.24
C GLU A 14 -14.20 -3.10 -7.29
N ASP A 15 -14.29 -2.36 -6.18
CA ASP A 15 -13.68 -1.04 -6.07
C ASP A 15 -12.15 -1.11 -6.13
N PHE A 16 -11.53 -2.16 -5.58
CA PHE A 16 -10.09 -2.36 -5.73
C PHE A 16 -9.69 -2.55 -7.20
N CYS A 17 -10.47 -3.32 -7.96
CA CYS A 17 -10.25 -3.49 -9.39
C CYS A 17 -10.40 -2.18 -10.17
N LEU A 18 -11.41 -1.39 -9.82
CA LEU A 18 -11.64 -0.07 -10.43
C LEU A 18 -10.46 0.86 -10.14
N TYR A 19 -10.23 1.19 -8.87
CA TYR A 19 -9.34 2.29 -8.48
C TYR A 19 -7.85 1.94 -8.46
N TYR A 20 -7.48 0.67 -8.27
CA TYR A 20 -6.08 0.28 -8.04
C TYR A 20 -5.50 -0.58 -9.16
N VAL A 21 -6.22 -1.60 -9.66
CA VAL A 21 -5.65 -2.56 -10.61
C VAL A 21 -5.20 -1.89 -11.92
N THR A 22 -5.99 -0.96 -12.45
CA THR A 22 -5.62 -0.20 -13.66
C THR A 22 -4.34 0.61 -13.44
N ALA A 23 -4.26 1.37 -12.34
CA ALA A 23 -3.07 2.15 -11.99
C ALA A 23 -1.83 1.27 -11.78
N LEU A 24 -1.98 0.14 -11.08
CA LEU A 24 -0.90 -0.83 -10.85
C LEU A 24 -0.39 -1.45 -12.15
N ASN A 25 -1.28 -1.86 -13.06
CA ASN A 25 -0.88 -2.35 -14.38
C ASN A 25 -0.11 -1.28 -15.18
N ASN A 26 -0.57 -0.03 -15.16
CA ASN A 26 0.11 1.08 -15.84
C ASN A 26 1.50 1.34 -15.26
N ILE A 27 1.65 1.26 -13.94
CA ILE A 27 2.97 1.36 -13.28
C ILE A 27 3.92 0.28 -13.82
N PHE A 28 3.50 -0.98 -13.91
CA PHE A 28 4.35 -2.04 -14.45
C PHE A 28 4.76 -1.81 -15.90
N ASN A 29 3.87 -1.26 -16.73
CA ASN A 29 4.17 -0.96 -18.12
C ASN A 29 5.18 0.18 -18.28
N ILE A 30 5.11 1.20 -17.42
CA ILE A 30 5.95 2.40 -17.51
C ILE A 30 7.26 2.24 -16.74
N ASN A 31 7.24 1.52 -15.62
CA ASN A 31 8.37 1.33 -14.73
C ASN A 31 8.38 -0.11 -14.15
N PRO A 32 8.94 -1.08 -14.90
CA PRO A 32 9.02 -2.48 -14.46
C PRO A 32 9.80 -2.66 -13.13
N ASP A 33 10.73 -1.75 -12.83
CA ASP A 33 11.56 -1.77 -11.62
C ASP A 33 10.95 -0.96 -10.46
N ALA A 34 9.65 -0.70 -10.49
CA ALA A 34 8.94 -0.08 -9.38
C ALA A 34 8.98 -0.99 -8.14
N SER A 35 9.20 -0.37 -6.98
CA SER A 35 9.12 -1.02 -5.67
C SER A 35 7.84 -0.58 -4.96
N PHE A 36 7.11 -1.53 -4.41
CA PHE A 36 5.83 -1.29 -3.73
C PHE A 36 6.04 -1.39 -2.23
N LEU A 37 5.59 -0.35 -1.53
CA LEU A 37 5.58 -0.28 -0.08
C LEU A 37 4.13 -0.39 0.36
N VAL A 38 3.80 -1.43 1.12
CA VAL A 38 2.41 -1.73 1.50
C VAL A 38 2.36 -1.95 3.00
N CYS A 39 1.38 -1.36 3.66
CA CYS A 39 1.08 -1.74 5.04
C CYS A 39 0.39 -3.10 5.07
N GLU A 40 0.42 -3.77 6.21
CA GLU A 40 -0.28 -5.03 6.38
C GLU A 40 -1.46 -4.87 7.35
N PHE A 41 -2.64 -4.65 6.78
CA PHE A 41 -3.89 -4.59 7.55
C PHE A 41 -5.09 -5.27 6.88
N ARG A 42 -6.00 -4.52 6.25
CA ARG A 42 -7.27 -5.02 5.66
C ARG A 42 -7.59 -4.23 4.40
N GLY A 43 -8.55 -4.70 3.61
CA GLY A 43 -9.01 -4.01 2.42
C GLY A 43 -7.88 -3.84 1.42
N VAL A 44 -7.61 -2.60 1.02
CA VAL A 44 -6.58 -2.24 0.03
C VAL A 44 -5.23 -2.89 0.29
N ASP A 45 -4.79 -2.90 1.54
CA ASP A 45 -3.50 -3.47 1.93
C ASP A 45 -3.41 -4.95 1.54
N ILE A 46 -4.36 -5.78 2.00
CA ILE A 46 -4.38 -7.22 1.69
C ILE A 46 -4.60 -7.46 0.20
N LEU A 47 -5.52 -6.74 -0.42
CA LEU A 47 -5.82 -6.90 -1.86
C LEU A 47 -4.61 -6.55 -2.72
N THR A 48 -3.83 -5.55 -2.32
CA THR A 48 -2.58 -5.16 -2.98
C THR A 48 -1.53 -6.25 -2.83
N LEU A 49 -1.33 -6.80 -1.62
CA LEU A 49 -0.40 -7.92 -1.42
C LEU A 49 -0.83 -9.14 -2.27
N GLU A 50 -2.11 -9.50 -2.25
CA GLU A 50 -2.61 -10.61 -3.07
C GLU A 50 -2.41 -10.38 -4.57
N TYR A 51 -2.59 -9.14 -5.03
CA TYR A 51 -2.38 -8.78 -6.42
C TYR A 51 -0.90 -8.84 -6.84
N LEU A 52 0.02 -8.40 -5.97
CA LEU A 52 1.45 -8.30 -6.27
C LEU A 52 2.20 -9.64 -6.17
N LYS A 53 1.70 -10.61 -5.40
CA LYS A 53 2.44 -11.84 -5.06
C LYS A 53 2.98 -12.63 -6.25
N CYS A 54 2.28 -12.64 -7.38
CA CYS A 54 2.70 -13.33 -8.60
C CYS A 54 3.28 -12.39 -9.67
N LYS A 55 3.50 -11.11 -9.36
CA LYS A 55 3.90 -10.08 -10.34
C LYS A 55 5.30 -9.55 -10.12
N THR A 56 5.73 -9.41 -8.87
CA THR A 56 7.03 -8.79 -8.59
C THR A 56 7.62 -9.22 -7.24
N PRO A 57 8.95 -9.36 -7.15
CA PRO A 57 9.66 -9.50 -5.90
C PRO A 57 9.86 -8.16 -5.17
N ASN A 58 9.64 -7.03 -5.83
CA ASN A 58 9.99 -5.71 -5.30
C ASN A 58 8.90 -5.16 -4.36
N VAL A 59 8.66 -5.83 -3.25
CA VAL A 59 7.65 -5.44 -2.25
C VAL A 59 8.27 -5.39 -0.84
N SER A 60 8.07 -4.28 -0.15
CA SER A 60 8.35 -4.15 1.28
C SER A 60 7.02 -4.00 2.05
N VAL A 61 6.79 -4.91 2.99
CA VAL A 61 5.58 -5.02 3.79
C VAL A 61 5.82 -4.44 5.19
N TYR A 62 5.14 -3.34 5.51
CA TYR A 62 5.24 -2.67 6.80
C TYR A 62 4.17 -3.20 7.74
N HIS A 63 4.57 -3.84 8.84
CA HIS A 63 3.61 -4.51 9.73
C HIS A 63 3.81 -4.14 11.20
N MET A 64 2.73 -4.30 11.96
CA MET A 64 2.73 -4.02 13.40
C MET A 64 3.39 -5.16 14.18
N GLY A 65 4.01 -4.83 15.31
CA GLY A 65 4.56 -5.83 16.22
C GLY A 65 5.66 -6.70 15.59
N LYS A 66 5.97 -7.83 16.25
CA LYS A 66 7.09 -8.69 15.84
C LYS A 66 6.81 -9.48 14.56
N TYR A 67 5.56 -9.84 14.30
CA TYR A 67 5.15 -10.68 13.19
C TYR A 67 4.05 -10.02 12.38
N SER A 68 4.08 -10.23 11.08
CA SER A 68 2.99 -9.84 10.18
C SER A 68 1.72 -10.60 10.57
N ARG A 69 0.56 -9.94 10.56
CA ARG A 69 -0.75 -10.58 10.77
C ARG A 69 -1.22 -11.29 9.51
N TYR A 70 -0.69 -10.89 8.36
CA TYR A 70 -1.00 -11.44 7.06
C TYR A 70 0.27 -11.58 6.22
N THR A 71 0.40 -12.73 5.57
CA THR A 71 1.44 -13.02 4.60
C THR A 71 0.78 -13.83 3.50
N PRO A 72 0.80 -13.39 2.22
CA PRO A 72 0.26 -14.18 1.13
C PRO A 72 0.96 -15.54 0.99
N ASP A 73 0.33 -16.44 0.25
CA ASP A 73 0.93 -17.74 -0.08
C ASP A 73 2.29 -17.58 -0.78
N GLN A 74 3.27 -18.37 -0.35
CA GLN A 74 4.64 -18.36 -0.86
C GLN A 74 4.86 -19.39 -1.96
N PHE A 75 3.97 -20.36 -2.13
CA PHE A 75 4.17 -21.43 -3.11
C PHE A 75 4.03 -20.92 -4.54
N LYS A 76 5.13 -20.95 -5.30
CA LYS A 76 5.21 -20.44 -6.69
C LYS A 76 4.78 -18.97 -6.81
N THR A 77 5.12 -18.17 -5.81
CA THR A 77 4.96 -16.71 -5.82
C THR A 77 6.30 -16.04 -5.51
N HIS A 78 6.34 -14.70 -5.54
CA HIS A 78 7.50 -13.90 -5.18
C HIS A 78 7.57 -13.53 -3.69
N VAL A 79 6.64 -14.01 -2.87
CA VAL A 79 6.47 -13.52 -1.48
C VAL A 79 7.68 -13.85 -0.60
N SER A 80 8.39 -14.93 -0.87
CA SER A 80 9.63 -15.27 -0.17
C SER A 80 10.77 -14.27 -0.42
N GLU A 81 10.66 -13.47 -1.47
CA GLU A 81 11.62 -12.43 -1.85
C GLU A 81 11.26 -11.06 -1.27
N TRP A 82 10.09 -10.94 -0.63
CA TRP A 82 9.62 -9.68 -0.05
C TRP A 82 10.28 -9.36 1.28
N GLU A 83 10.44 -8.07 1.56
CA GLU A 83 10.94 -7.59 2.84
C GLU A 83 9.79 -7.37 3.82
N PHE A 84 9.83 -7.99 5.00
CA PHE A 84 8.87 -7.74 6.07
C PHE A 84 9.50 -6.83 7.13
N ILE A 85 9.06 -5.58 7.17
CA ILE A 85 9.60 -4.52 8.03
C ILE A 85 8.62 -4.29 9.19
N GLY A 86 8.93 -4.93 10.32
CA GLY A 86 8.09 -4.94 11.51
C GLY A 86 8.58 -4.10 12.68
N GLY A 87 7.93 -4.29 13.83
CA GLY A 87 8.34 -3.74 15.12
C GLY A 87 7.59 -2.50 15.57
N TYR A 88 6.72 -1.94 14.72
CA TYR A 88 5.95 -0.74 15.03
C TYR A 88 4.90 -0.99 16.11
N ARG A 89 4.77 -0.03 17.03
CA ARG A 89 3.88 -0.08 18.21
C ARG A 89 2.55 0.60 17.98
N SER A 90 2.46 1.46 16.97
CA SER A 90 1.22 2.15 16.61
C SER A 90 1.03 2.22 15.10
N ASN A 91 -0.22 2.31 14.66
CA ASN A 91 -0.53 2.55 13.25
C ASN A 91 0.15 3.83 12.75
N TRP A 92 0.17 4.88 13.58
CA TRP A 92 0.83 6.13 13.26
C TRP A 92 2.33 5.94 12.96
N GLU A 93 3.05 5.23 13.83
CA GLU A 93 4.49 4.98 13.67
C GLU A 93 4.80 4.23 12.37
N ARG A 94 4.06 3.16 12.08
CA ARG A 94 4.17 2.40 10.83
C ARG A 94 3.86 3.27 9.62
N ASP A 95 2.76 4.02 9.67
CA ASP A 95 2.30 4.83 8.56
C ASP A 95 3.30 5.97 8.28
N GLN A 96 3.91 6.57 9.30
CA GLN A 96 4.98 7.55 9.13
C GLN A 96 6.24 6.94 8.50
N ALA A 97 6.61 5.71 8.90
CA ALA A 97 7.77 5.03 8.33
C ALA A 97 7.58 4.77 6.82
N VAL A 98 6.44 4.21 6.41
CA VAL A 98 6.17 3.92 5.00
C VAL A 98 6.08 5.20 4.15
N ILE A 99 5.47 6.27 4.68
CA ILE A 99 5.38 7.57 3.99
C ILE A 99 6.76 8.21 3.85
N LYS A 100 7.61 8.12 4.88
CA LYS A 100 8.97 8.63 4.81
C LYS A 100 9.75 7.99 3.66
N ASP A 101 9.62 6.69 3.50
CA ASP A 101 10.41 5.88 2.57
C ASP A 101 9.87 5.87 1.14
N CYS A 102 8.63 6.32 0.93
CA CYS A 102 8.05 6.42 -0.40
C CYS A 102 8.49 7.67 -1.16
N THR A 103 8.37 7.61 -2.48
CA THR A 103 8.52 8.77 -3.38
C THR A 103 7.18 9.15 -4.00
N HIS A 104 6.36 8.13 -4.26
CA HIS A 104 5.04 8.24 -4.86
C HIS A 104 4.03 7.54 -3.95
N PHE A 105 2.75 7.86 -4.13
CA PHE A 105 1.67 7.15 -3.44
C PHE A 105 0.46 6.94 -4.33
N LEU A 106 -0.19 5.80 -4.14
CA LEU A 106 -1.46 5.41 -4.73
C LEU A 106 -2.42 5.10 -3.58
N ALA A 107 -3.32 6.03 -3.29
CA ALA A 107 -4.28 5.88 -2.21
C ALA A 107 -5.54 6.69 -2.45
N TYR A 108 -6.68 6.07 -2.16
CA TYR A 108 -8.01 6.68 -2.23
C TYR A 108 -8.74 6.55 -0.90
N ASP A 109 -9.41 7.62 -0.50
CA ASP A 109 -10.25 7.65 0.70
C ASP A 109 -11.72 7.87 0.34
N PHE A 110 -12.56 7.00 0.89
CA PHE A 110 -14.02 7.00 0.74
C PHE A 110 -14.73 7.09 2.10
N ASN A 111 -13.97 7.05 3.20
CA ASN A 111 -14.51 7.01 4.57
C ASN A 111 -14.45 8.35 5.30
N THR A 112 -13.78 9.37 4.77
CA THR A 112 -13.81 10.70 5.38
C THR A 112 -15.11 11.41 5.05
N ASP A 113 -15.72 11.98 6.07
CA ASP A 113 -16.87 12.86 5.96
C ASP A 113 -16.70 14.07 6.89
N TYR A 114 -17.75 14.88 7.03
CA TYR A 114 -17.77 16.07 7.90
C TYR A 114 -17.64 15.74 9.40
N LYS A 115 -17.90 14.51 9.83
CA LYS A 115 -17.84 14.07 11.22
C LYS A 115 -16.49 13.44 11.57
N ARG A 116 -15.85 12.76 10.62
CA ARG A 116 -14.66 11.96 10.88
C ARG A 116 -13.71 11.98 9.69
N LYS A 117 -12.43 12.10 10.03
CA LYS A 117 -11.31 11.90 9.11
C LYS A 117 -10.69 10.52 9.26
N SER A 118 -10.61 9.77 8.17
CA SER A 118 -10.07 8.41 8.16
C SER A 118 -8.54 8.41 8.35
N GLY A 119 -7.97 7.25 8.65
CA GLY A 119 -6.51 7.07 8.65
C GLY A 119 -5.91 7.26 7.26
N THR A 120 -6.58 6.73 6.24
CA THR A 120 -6.19 6.87 4.83
C THR A 120 -6.09 8.32 4.41
N GLN A 121 -7.09 9.16 4.74
CA GLN A 121 -7.06 10.58 4.42
C GLN A 121 -5.91 11.31 5.12
N LYS A 122 -5.61 10.97 6.38
CA LYS A 122 -4.45 11.53 7.09
C LYS A 122 -3.14 11.14 6.38
N ASN A 123 -3.02 9.91 5.90
CA ASN A 123 -1.83 9.44 5.19
C ASN A 123 -1.68 10.14 3.82
N ILE A 124 -2.78 10.31 3.07
CA ILE A 124 -2.80 11.06 1.80
C ILE A 124 -2.33 12.51 2.01
N GLU A 125 -2.85 13.18 3.03
CA GLU A 125 -2.46 14.56 3.33
C GLU A 125 -1.02 14.67 3.77
N GLU A 126 -0.53 13.72 4.57
CA GLU A 126 0.86 13.71 4.99
C GLU A 126 1.81 13.48 3.81
N CYS A 127 1.47 12.57 2.89
CA CYS A 127 2.17 12.42 1.62
C CYS A 127 2.24 13.73 0.84
N ARG A 128 1.10 14.43 0.70
CA ARG A 128 1.06 15.74 0.00
C ARG A 128 1.89 16.79 0.72
N ARG A 129 1.81 16.86 2.04
CA ARG A 129 2.58 17.80 2.89
C ARG A 129 4.08 17.60 2.72
N LEU A 130 4.53 16.35 2.55
CA LEU A 130 5.92 15.98 2.33
C LEU A 130 6.35 16.01 0.86
N GLY A 131 5.51 16.48 -0.06
CA GLY A 131 5.83 16.60 -1.47
C GLY A 131 5.93 15.26 -2.21
N LYS A 132 5.28 14.20 -1.71
CA LYS A 132 5.19 12.91 -2.40
C LYS A 132 4.30 13.03 -3.64
N ILE A 133 4.60 12.27 -4.68
CA ILE A 133 3.90 12.36 -5.97
C ILE A 133 2.69 11.41 -5.98
N PHE A 134 1.50 11.95 -6.22
CA PHE A 134 0.28 11.13 -6.36
C PHE A 134 0.25 10.42 -7.72
N ILE A 135 -0.14 9.14 -7.73
CA ILE A 135 -0.38 8.38 -8.95
C ILE A 135 -1.89 8.35 -9.21
N PRO A 136 -2.39 8.99 -10.29
CA PRO A 136 -3.82 8.99 -10.61
C PRO A 136 -4.28 7.66 -11.21
N GLU A 137 -5.57 7.41 -11.09
CA GLU A 137 -6.30 6.47 -11.95
C GLU A 137 -6.29 7.08 -13.37
N ILE A 138 -5.72 6.36 -14.34
CA ILE A 138 -5.67 6.78 -15.74
C ILE A 138 -6.60 5.88 -16.52
#